data_AF-A0A7S3IG51-F1
#
_entry.id   AF-A0A7S3IG51-F1
#
_cell.length_a   1.000
_cell.length_b   1.000
_cell.length_c   1.000
_cell.angle_alpha   90.00
_cell.angle_beta   90.00
_cell.angle_gamma   90.00
#
_symmetry.space_group_name_H-M   'P 1'
#
loop_
_entity.id
_entity.type
_entity.pdbx_description
1 polymer ?
#
loop_
_entity_poly.entity_id
_entity_poly.type
_entity_poly.pdbx_seq_one_letter_code
_entity_poly.pdbx_strand_id
1 'polypeptide(L)'
;MYTHHGIKVRFSGGYHEYFGLQSDVDGIVYLMLANTLIHRIRPGAVTIAEDVSGMPTLCRTIRDGGIGFDYRLGMFLPDMWIKQVVRIEDEKWNMGLIVHALTNRRWKEKVIAYVESHDQAIVGDKTQSMHLFGEEIYYGLYRDKEMSVKVNRGMALHKMIRMLTMNLGGEAYLNFMGNEFGHPEWIDFPRAGNNHSFHYCRRQWSLKYDENLRYGQLGNFDQTLQ
;
A
#
# COMPACT_ATOMS: atom_id res chain seq x y z
N MET A 1 -12.59 -16.22 6.04
CA MET A 1 -13.86 -15.77 5.43
C MET A 1 -14.32 -16.66 4.27
N TYR A 2 -13.42 -17.32 3.53
CA TYR A 2 -13.79 -18.30 2.51
C TYR A 2 -13.06 -19.62 2.72
N THR A 3 -13.73 -20.74 2.47
CA THR A 3 -13.16 -22.09 2.62
C THR A 3 -12.06 -22.38 1.60
N HIS A 4 -12.10 -21.74 0.42
CA HIS A 4 -11.03 -21.80 -0.58
C HIS A 4 -9.90 -20.76 -0.34
N HIS A 5 -9.98 -19.98 0.73
CA HIS A 5 -8.97 -18.98 1.13
C HIS A 5 -8.62 -17.93 0.06
N GLY A 6 -9.51 -17.70 -0.92
CA GLY A 6 -9.22 -16.83 -2.08
C GLY A 6 -8.15 -17.36 -3.05
N ILE A 7 -7.62 -18.57 -2.84
CA ILE A 7 -6.55 -19.13 -3.67
C ILE A 7 -7.09 -19.50 -5.04
N LYS A 8 -6.47 -18.98 -6.11
CA LYS A 8 -6.89 -19.18 -7.51
C LYS A 8 -8.34 -18.73 -7.79
N VAL A 9 -8.89 -17.86 -6.96
CA VAL A 9 -10.21 -17.25 -7.16
C VAL A 9 -10.02 -15.78 -7.50
N ARG A 10 -10.78 -15.30 -8.48
CA ARG A 10 -10.84 -13.89 -8.84
C ARG A 10 -12.19 -13.33 -8.45
N PHE A 11 -12.19 -12.25 -7.67
CA PHE A 11 -13.40 -11.52 -7.33
C PHE A 11 -13.67 -10.47 -8.41
N SER A 12 -14.76 -10.63 -9.14
CA SER A 12 -15.23 -9.68 -10.16
C SER A 12 -16.11 -8.59 -9.58
N GLY A 13 -16.62 -8.79 -8.36
CA GLY A 13 -17.61 -7.92 -7.72
C GLY A 13 -19.03 -8.49 -7.75
N GLY A 14 -19.23 -9.67 -8.34
CA GLY A 14 -20.49 -10.39 -8.30
C GLY A 14 -20.81 -10.89 -6.89
N TYR A 15 -22.01 -10.60 -6.37
CA TYR A 15 -22.31 -10.86 -4.95
C TYR A 15 -22.31 -12.36 -4.58
N HIS A 16 -22.57 -13.23 -5.55
CA HIS A 16 -22.50 -14.68 -5.41
C HIS A 16 -21.09 -15.21 -5.08
N GLU A 17 -20.04 -14.44 -5.39
CA GLU A 17 -18.65 -14.78 -5.07
C GLU A 17 -18.37 -14.62 -3.57
N TYR A 18 -19.07 -13.70 -2.90
CA TYR A 18 -18.90 -13.37 -1.48
C TYR A 18 -19.85 -14.15 -0.57
N PHE A 19 -21.08 -14.39 -1.05
CA PHE A 19 -22.16 -15.00 -0.29
C PHE A 19 -22.57 -16.32 -0.93
N GLY A 20 -22.19 -17.43 -0.31
CA GLY A 20 -22.57 -18.77 -0.75
C GLY A 20 -22.01 -19.85 0.17
N LEU A 21 -22.07 -21.10 -0.28
CA LEU A 21 -21.56 -22.25 0.50
C LEU A 21 -20.04 -22.21 0.71
N GLN A 22 -19.33 -21.41 -0.09
CA GLN A 22 -17.90 -21.17 0.08
C GLN A 22 -17.57 -20.21 1.22
N SER A 23 -18.55 -19.46 1.72
CA SER A 23 -18.35 -18.53 2.84
C SER A 23 -18.14 -19.34 4.12
N ASP A 24 -17.04 -19.09 4.80
CA ASP A 24 -16.71 -19.70 6.08
C ASP A 24 -17.45 -18.95 7.20
N VAL A 25 -18.66 -19.44 7.51
CA VAL A 25 -19.58 -18.82 8.49
C VAL A 25 -18.96 -18.80 9.89
N ASP A 26 -18.28 -19.88 10.30
CA ASP A 26 -17.65 -19.96 11.62
C ASP A 26 -16.55 -18.90 11.76
N GLY A 27 -15.70 -18.76 10.74
CA GLY A 27 -14.70 -17.70 10.68
C GLY A 27 -15.30 -16.29 10.72
N ILE A 28 -16.42 -16.06 10.02
CA ILE A 28 -17.12 -14.77 10.04
C ILE A 28 -17.70 -14.48 11.42
N VAL A 29 -18.37 -15.44 12.05
CA VAL A 29 -18.94 -15.31 13.40
C VAL A 29 -17.84 -15.00 14.42
N TYR A 30 -16.70 -15.68 14.33
CA TYR A 30 -15.54 -15.37 15.17
C TYR A 30 -15.11 -13.91 15.03
N LEU A 31 -14.97 -13.40 13.80
CA LEU A 31 -14.57 -12.02 13.55
C LEU A 31 -15.60 -11.01 14.09
N MET A 32 -16.89 -11.31 13.97
CA MET A 32 -17.96 -10.49 14.54
C MET A 32 -17.88 -10.41 16.07
N LEU A 33 -17.64 -11.55 16.73
CA LEU A 33 -17.47 -11.64 18.17
C LEU A 33 -16.20 -10.91 18.63
N ALA A 34 -15.09 -11.09 17.91
CA ALA A 34 -13.82 -10.43 18.19
C ALA A 34 -13.95 -8.90 18.09
N ASN A 35 -14.53 -8.38 17.01
CA ASN A 35 -14.78 -6.94 16.85
C ASN A 35 -15.73 -6.41 17.93
N THR A 36 -16.78 -7.16 18.29
CA THR A 36 -17.69 -6.77 19.38
C THR A 36 -16.95 -6.68 20.71
N LEU A 37 -16.10 -7.66 21.02
CA LEU A 37 -15.33 -7.69 22.26
C LEU A 37 -14.34 -6.53 22.33
N ILE A 38 -13.54 -6.32 21.27
CA ILE A 38 -12.53 -5.25 21.20
C ILE A 38 -13.17 -3.89 21.46
N HIS A 39 -14.28 -3.57 20.78
CA HIS A 39 -14.95 -2.28 20.94
C HIS A 39 -15.72 -2.14 22.26
N ARG A 40 -16.14 -3.24 22.89
CA ARG A 40 -16.70 -3.20 24.25
C ARG A 40 -15.63 -2.91 25.30
N ILE A 41 -14.44 -3.49 25.15
CA ILE A 41 -13.32 -3.28 26.08
C ILE A 41 -12.71 -1.89 25.87
N ARG A 42 -12.52 -1.49 24.61
CA ARG A 42 -11.93 -0.21 24.21
C ARG A 42 -12.75 0.40 23.07
N PRO A 43 -13.74 1.26 23.37
CA PRO A 43 -14.59 1.88 22.35
C PRO A 43 -13.86 2.71 21.29
N GLY A 44 -12.66 3.21 21.60
CA GLY A 44 -11.80 3.93 20.64
C GLY A 44 -10.72 3.07 19.99
N ALA A 45 -10.81 1.73 20.07
CA ALA A 45 -9.94 0.86 19.30
C ALA A 45 -10.21 1.01 17.80
N VAL A 46 -9.21 0.67 16.98
CA VAL A 46 -9.35 0.60 15.52
C VAL A 46 -8.96 -0.81 15.10
N THR A 47 -9.87 -1.49 14.41
CA THR A 47 -9.59 -2.79 13.79
C THR A 47 -9.53 -2.66 12.28
N ILE A 48 -8.51 -3.26 11.68
CA ILE A 48 -8.22 -3.17 10.24
C ILE A 48 -8.25 -4.57 9.65
N ALA A 49 -9.03 -4.75 8.59
CA ALA A 49 -9.05 -5.98 7.82
C ALA A 49 -8.08 -5.91 6.64
N GLU A 50 -7.17 -6.88 6.56
CA GLU A 50 -6.42 -7.19 5.36
C GLU A 50 -7.23 -8.19 4.52
N ASP A 51 -8.01 -7.67 3.57
CA ASP A 51 -8.87 -8.46 2.69
C ASP A 51 -8.76 -7.97 1.24
N VAL A 52 -8.15 -8.82 0.40
CA VAL A 52 -8.02 -8.58 -1.04
C VAL A 52 -9.38 -8.73 -1.75
N SER A 53 -10.28 -9.56 -1.23
CA SER A 53 -11.53 -9.90 -1.93
C SER A 53 -12.46 -8.70 -2.10
N GLY A 54 -12.52 -7.82 -1.11
CA GLY A 54 -13.48 -6.72 -1.10
C GLY A 54 -14.86 -7.14 -0.63
N MET A 55 -14.91 -8.03 0.37
CA MET A 55 -16.14 -8.53 0.95
C MET A 55 -17.08 -7.37 1.34
N PRO A 56 -18.29 -7.29 0.78
CA PRO A 56 -19.27 -6.28 1.19
C PRO A 56 -19.58 -6.40 2.68
N THR A 57 -19.83 -5.26 3.34
CA THR A 57 -20.19 -5.15 4.76
C THR A 57 -19.11 -5.55 5.78
N LEU A 58 -17.89 -5.85 5.31
CA LEU A 58 -16.74 -6.15 6.16
C LEU A 58 -16.49 -5.02 7.17
N CYS A 59 -16.60 -3.77 6.72
CA CYS A 59 -16.36 -2.58 7.55
C CYS A 59 -17.65 -1.89 7.99
N ARG A 60 -18.77 -2.62 8.06
CA ARG A 60 -20.04 -2.13 8.63
C ARG A 60 -20.23 -2.66 10.03
N THR A 61 -21.01 -1.94 10.83
CA THR A 61 -21.27 -2.31 12.22
C THR A 61 -22.04 -3.63 12.30
N ILE A 62 -21.88 -4.37 13.40
CA ILE A 62 -22.64 -5.60 13.66
C ILE A 62 -24.16 -5.34 13.64
N ARG A 63 -24.60 -4.17 14.15
CA ARG A 63 -26.01 -3.75 14.15
C ARG A 63 -26.58 -3.61 12.73
N ASP A 64 -25.75 -3.19 11.78
CA ASP A 64 -26.14 -3.06 10.37
C ASP A 64 -25.99 -4.39 9.58
N GLY A 65 -25.65 -5.49 10.26
CA GLY A 65 -25.38 -6.79 9.62
C GLY A 65 -23.99 -6.90 9.00
N GLY A 66 -23.02 -6.08 9.42
CA GLY A 66 -21.62 -6.18 9.01
C GLY A 66 -20.76 -7.07 9.91
N ILE A 67 -19.46 -7.11 9.62
CA ILE A 67 -18.46 -7.91 10.36
C ILE A 67 -17.77 -7.09 11.47
N GLY A 68 -17.90 -5.76 11.44
CA GLY A 68 -17.50 -4.89 12.53
C GLY A 68 -16.07 -4.36 12.49
N PHE A 69 -15.34 -4.53 11.38
CA PHE A 69 -14.06 -3.83 11.21
C PHE A 69 -14.28 -2.33 10.98
N ASP A 70 -13.31 -1.51 11.38
CA ASP A 70 -13.37 -0.07 11.13
C ASP A 70 -12.89 0.27 9.72
N TYR A 71 -11.81 -0.35 9.29
CA TYR A 71 -11.16 -0.10 8.00
C TYR A 71 -10.81 -1.41 7.31
N ARG A 72 -10.68 -1.34 5.99
CA ARG A 72 -9.96 -2.34 5.18
C ARG A 72 -8.80 -1.71 4.42
N LEU A 73 -7.83 -2.53 4.06
CA LEU A 73 -6.70 -2.11 3.22
C LEU A 73 -7.13 -1.96 1.75
N GLY A 74 -6.71 -0.87 1.10
CA GLY A 74 -6.89 -0.61 -0.33
C GLY A 74 -5.91 -1.41 -1.19
N MET A 75 -5.93 -2.73 -1.08
CA MET A 75 -4.87 -3.62 -1.59
C MET A 75 -4.69 -3.62 -3.13
N PHE A 76 -5.66 -3.11 -3.88
CA PHE A 76 -5.55 -2.95 -5.33
C PHE A 76 -4.69 -1.74 -5.76
N LEU A 77 -4.54 -0.74 -4.90
CA LEU A 77 -3.88 0.53 -5.26
C LEU A 77 -2.39 0.35 -5.60
N PRO A 78 -1.59 -0.45 -4.86
CA PRO A 78 -0.20 -0.69 -5.22
C PRO A 78 -0.04 -1.35 -6.59
N ASP A 79 -0.83 -2.40 -6.89
CA ASP A 79 -0.79 -3.08 -8.19
C ASP A 79 -1.13 -2.13 -9.34
N MET A 80 -2.09 -1.22 -9.11
CA MET A 80 -2.44 -0.19 -10.07
C MET A 80 -1.25 0.75 -10.34
N TRP A 81 -0.56 1.23 -9.30
CA TRP A 81 0.61 2.11 -9.47
C TRP A 81 1.80 1.40 -10.11
N ILE A 82 2.07 0.15 -9.74
CA ILE A 82 3.10 -0.67 -10.39
C ILE A 82 2.79 -0.81 -11.88
N LYS A 83 1.54 -1.18 -12.24
CA LYS A 83 1.13 -1.26 -13.65
C LYS A 83 1.33 0.08 -14.35
N GLN A 84 0.95 1.18 -13.71
CA GLN A 84 1.01 2.52 -14.30
C GLN A 84 2.46 2.97 -14.54
N VAL A 85 3.36 2.75 -13.58
CA VAL A 85 4.76 3.20 -13.67
C VAL A 85 5.65 2.25 -14.47
N VAL A 86 5.38 0.95 -14.44
CA VAL A 86 6.27 -0.06 -15.03
C VAL A 86 5.84 -0.45 -16.45
N ARG A 87 4.53 -0.44 -16.75
CA ARG A 87 4.00 -1.05 -17.98
C ARG A 87 3.42 -0.04 -18.98
N ILE A 88 3.24 1.22 -18.59
CA ILE A 88 2.55 2.23 -19.40
C ILE A 88 3.44 3.47 -19.50
N GLU A 89 3.76 3.87 -20.73
CA GLU A 89 4.45 5.15 -21.02
C GLU A 89 3.63 6.34 -20.50
N ASP A 90 4.29 7.35 -19.97
CA ASP A 90 3.68 8.50 -19.27
C ASP A 90 2.60 9.19 -20.10
N GLU A 91 2.84 9.36 -21.40
CA GLU A 91 1.93 10.03 -22.33
C GLU A 91 0.63 9.24 -22.56
N LYS A 92 0.63 7.95 -22.22
CA LYS A 92 -0.53 7.05 -22.32
C LYS A 92 -1.27 6.88 -20.98
N TRP A 93 -0.88 7.64 -19.94
CA TRP A 93 -1.58 7.57 -18.66
C TRP A 93 -3.00 8.12 -18.79
N ASN A 94 -3.98 7.26 -18.50
CA ASN A 94 -5.37 7.65 -18.52
C ASN A 94 -5.80 8.17 -17.14
N MET A 95 -5.92 9.49 -17.03
CA MET A 95 -6.29 10.15 -15.77
C MET A 95 -7.66 9.69 -15.24
N GLY A 96 -8.62 9.42 -16.13
CA GLY A 96 -9.93 8.92 -15.75
C GLY A 96 -9.86 7.53 -15.11
N LEU A 97 -9.01 6.64 -15.63
CA LEU A 97 -8.79 5.32 -15.03
C LEU A 97 -8.07 5.42 -13.68
N ILE A 98 -7.10 6.31 -13.54
CA ILE A 98 -6.39 6.53 -12.26
C ILE A 98 -7.37 7.06 -11.20
N VAL A 99 -8.15 8.10 -11.52
CA VAL A 99 -9.16 8.65 -10.60
C VAL A 99 -10.20 7.60 -10.26
N HIS A 100 -10.69 6.84 -11.25
CA HIS A 100 -11.64 5.76 -11.01
C HIS A 100 -11.06 4.71 -10.08
N ALA A 101 -9.84 4.24 -10.31
CA ALA A 101 -9.18 3.26 -9.45
C ALA A 101 -9.00 3.74 -8.00
N LEU A 102 -8.60 5.01 -7.81
CA LEU A 102 -8.45 5.62 -6.49
C LEU A 102 -9.80 5.79 -5.76
N THR A 103 -10.88 6.04 -6.50
CA THR A 103 -12.20 6.36 -5.92
C THR A 103 -13.19 5.20 -5.93
N ASN A 104 -12.89 4.09 -6.61
CA ASN A 104 -13.75 2.91 -6.69
C ASN A 104 -13.70 2.09 -5.39
N ARG A 105 -14.38 2.61 -4.37
CA ARG A 105 -14.56 1.97 -3.07
C ARG A 105 -16.02 2.03 -2.63
N ARG A 106 -16.38 1.14 -1.71
CA ARG A 106 -17.76 1.02 -1.23
C ARG A 106 -18.09 2.20 -0.33
N TRP A 107 -19.21 2.86 -0.61
CA TRP A 107 -19.72 3.90 0.27
C TRP A 107 -19.98 3.32 1.66
N LYS A 108 -19.69 4.11 2.72
CA LYS A 108 -19.82 3.74 4.14
C LYS A 108 -18.88 2.65 4.66
N GLU A 109 -17.90 2.21 3.88
CA GLU A 109 -16.84 1.30 4.32
C GLU A 109 -15.49 2.01 4.18
N LYS A 110 -14.81 2.28 5.31
CA LYS A 110 -13.59 3.08 5.28
C LYS A 110 -12.41 2.27 4.74
N VAL A 111 -11.58 2.91 3.93
CA VAL A 111 -10.40 2.30 3.31
C VAL A 111 -9.14 3.02 3.74
N ILE A 112 -8.11 2.26 4.07
CA ILE A 112 -6.74 2.77 4.23
C ILE A 112 -6.04 2.62 2.89
N ALA A 113 -5.71 3.75 2.27
CA ALA A 113 -4.98 3.81 1.02
C ALA A 113 -3.47 3.84 1.24
N TYR A 114 -2.72 3.28 0.30
CA TYR A 114 -1.26 3.30 0.30
C TYR A 114 -0.74 3.04 -1.12
N VAL A 115 0.43 3.58 -1.42
CA VAL A 115 1.07 3.47 -2.75
C VAL A 115 1.80 2.14 -2.90
N GLU A 116 2.45 1.71 -1.82
CA GLU A 116 3.30 0.53 -1.75
C GLU A 116 3.34 0.07 -0.29
N SER A 117 3.54 -1.22 -0.07
CA SER A 117 3.54 -1.82 1.26
C SER A 117 4.82 -2.61 1.53
N HIS A 118 4.79 -3.40 2.60
CA HIS A 118 5.87 -4.31 2.93
C HIS A 118 6.03 -5.42 1.88
N ASP A 119 4.96 -5.85 1.20
CA ASP A 119 5.03 -6.88 0.16
C ASP A 119 5.93 -6.46 -1.01
N GLN A 120 5.71 -5.26 -1.54
CA GLN A 120 6.53 -4.69 -2.63
C GLN A 120 7.96 -4.36 -2.18
N ALA A 121 8.17 -4.20 -0.87
CA ALA A 121 9.48 -3.92 -0.31
C ALA A 121 10.31 -5.19 -0.11
N ILE A 122 9.72 -6.39 -0.08
CA ILE A 122 10.43 -7.66 0.14
C ILE A 122 11.10 -8.14 -1.15
N VAL A 123 12.19 -8.90 -1.01
CA VAL A 123 12.93 -9.51 -2.11
C VAL A 123 12.00 -10.25 -3.09
N GLY A 124 12.13 -9.94 -4.38
CA GLY A 124 11.26 -10.48 -5.43
C GLY A 124 10.41 -9.40 -6.11
N ASP A 125 10.29 -8.22 -5.51
CA ASP A 125 9.70 -7.04 -6.14
C ASP A 125 10.60 -5.80 -5.95
N LYS A 126 10.17 -4.64 -6.46
CA LYS A 126 10.86 -3.36 -6.31
C LYS A 126 9.93 -2.33 -5.67
N THR A 127 10.51 -1.51 -4.80
CA THR A 127 9.82 -0.31 -4.30
C THR A 127 9.48 0.66 -5.42
N GLN A 128 8.53 1.55 -5.16
CA GLN A 128 8.15 2.60 -6.10
C GLN A 128 9.34 3.48 -6.47
N SER A 129 10.21 3.79 -5.50
CA SER A 129 11.46 4.53 -5.73
C SER A 129 12.40 3.76 -6.67
N MET A 130 12.59 2.45 -6.48
CA MET A 130 13.43 1.63 -7.35
C MET A 130 12.89 1.53 -8.79
N HIS A 131 11.57 1.56 -8.98
CA HIS A 131 10.96 1.66 -10.31
C HIS A 131 11.18 3.01 -10.98
N LEU A 132 11.08 4.10 -10.21
CA LEU A 132 11.20 5.47 -10.73
C LEU A 132 12.65 5.86 -11.05
N PHE A 133 13.58 5.57 -10.14
CA PHE A 133 14.98 5.99 -10.27
C PHE A 133 15.84 4.92 -10.96
N GLY A 134 15.55 3.63 -10.76
CA GLY A 134 16.43 2.54 -11.19
C GLY A 134 17.82 2.65 -10.56
N GLU A 135 18.87 2.35 -11.33
CA GLU A 135 20.26 2.43 -10.86
C GLU A 135 20.72 3.86 -10.50
N GLU A 136 20.10 4.90 -11.08
CA GLU A 136 20.44 6.29 -10.76
C GLU A 136 20.15 6.67 -9.31
N ILE A 137 19.41 5.85 -8.56
CA ILE A 137 19.17 6.07 -7.13
C ILE A 137 20.47 6.12 -6.31
N TYR A 138 21.52 5.42 -6.77
CA TYR A 138 22.80 5.31 -6.05
C TYR A 138 23.74 6.51 -6.27
N TYR A 139 23.58 7.26 -7.36
CA TYR A 139 24.51 8.33 -7.74
C TYR A 139 23.86 9.63 -8.25
N GLY A 140 22.60 9.59 -8.65
CA GLY A 140 21.83 10.72 -9.18
C GLY A 140 21.09 11.53 -8.12
N LEU A 141 21.04 11.04 -6.87
CA LEU A 141 20.39 11.73 -5.74
C LEU A 141 21.34 12.63 -4.93
N TYR A 142 22.58 12.84 -5.37
CA TYR A 142 23.44 13.86 -4.80
C TYR A 142 22.98 15.28 -5.20
N ARG A 143 23.16 16.24 -4.30
CA ARG A 143 22.71 17.63 -4.50
C ARG A 143 23.66 18.48 -5.33
N ASP A 144 24.95 18.16 -5.30
CA ASP A 144 26.01 18.83 -6.06
C ASP A 144 25.95 18.52 -7.56
N LYS A 145 25.24 17.47 -7.95
CA LYS A 145 25.00 17.10 -9.34
C LYS A 145 23.67 17.65 -9.85
N GLU A 146 23.69 18.04 -11.12
CA GLU A 146 22.47 18.32 -11.87
C GLU A 146 21.62 17.05 -11.97
N MET A 147 20.32 17.19 -11.74
CA MET A 147 19.41 16.05 -11.83
C MET A 147 19.25 15.67 -13.30
N SER A 148 19.49 14.40 -13.60
CA SER A 148 19.06 13.83 -14.87
C SER A 148 17.54 13.99 -15.04
N VAL A 149 17.07 13.93 -16.28
CA VAL A 149 15.63 13.93 -16.58
C VAL A 149 14.91 12.82 -15.81
N LYS A 150 15.55 11.65 -15.69
CA LYS A 150 15.01 10.49 -14.97
C LYS A 150 14.88 10.75 -13.47
N VAL A 151 15.90 11.30 -12.83
CA VAL A 151 15.86 11.64 -11.39
C VAL A 151 14.82 12.72 -11.13
N ASN A 152 14.77 13.76 -11.95
CA ASN A 152 13.79 14.84 -11.80
C ASN A 152 12.35 14.28 -11.92
N ARG A 153 12.09 13.46 -12.95
CA ARG A 153 10.83 12.73 -13.13
C ARG A 153 10.50 11.86 -11.91
N GLY A 154 11.45 11.06 -11.42
CA GLY A 154 11.24 10.18 -10.28
C GLY A 154 10.91 10.94 -9.00
N MET A 155 11.59 12.06 -8.74
CA MET A 155 11.31 12.94 -7.60
C MET A 155 9.89 13.51 -7.69
N ALA A 156 9.47 13.98 -8.87
CA ALA A 156 8.13 14.53 -9.07
C ALA A 156 7.04 13.46 -8.91
N LEU A 157 7.18 12.33 -9.59
CA LEU A 157 6.19 11.25 -9.57
C LEU A 157 6.06 10.60 -8.19
N HIS A 158 7.16 10.39 -7.45
CA HIS A 158 7.09 9.86 -6.08
C HIS A 158 6.19 10.70 -5.20
N LYS A 159 6.31 12.03 -5.28
CA LYS A 159 5.49 12.99 -4.53
C LYS A 159 4.04 13.01 -5.02
N MET A 160 3.83 13.10 -6.33
CA MET A 160 2.48 13.19 -6.92
C MET A 160 1.65 11.93 -6.66
N ILE A 161 2.24 10.74 -6.82
CA ILE A 161 1.57 9.46 -6.60
C ILE A 161 1.11 9.33 -5.15
N ARG A 162 1.98 9.66 -4.18
CA ARG A 162 1.64 9.64 -2.75
C ARG A 162 0.55 10.65 -2.42
N MET A 163 0.67 11.88 -2.92
CA MET A 163 -0.33 12.92 -2.72
C MET A 163 -1.70 12.52 -3.26
N LEU A 164 -1.78 12.02 -4.50
CA LEU A 164 -3.03 11.57 -5.10
C LEU A 164 -3.63 10.40 -4.33
N THR A 165 -2.80 9.44 -3.91
CA THR A 165 -3.26 8.26 -3.16
C THR A 165 -3.80 8.64 -1.80
N MET A 166 -3.14 9.53 -1.07
CA MET A 166 -3.59 9.99 0.24
C MET A 166 -4.90 10.79 0.15
N ASN A 167 -5.05 11.64 -0.87
CA ASN A 167 -6.22 12.52 -0.98
C ASN A 167 -7.44 11.86 -1.64
N LEU A 168 -7.24 10.94 -2.58
CA LEU A 168 -8.33 10.31 -3.32
C LEU A 168 -8.58 8.87 -2.94
N GLY A 169 -7.60 8.16 -2.38
CA GLY A 169 -7.62 6.69 -2.24
C GLY A 169 -8.50 6.13 -1.13
N GLY A 170 -8.80 6.91 -0.09
CA GLY A 170 -9.49 6.39 1.10
C GLY A 170 -9.71 7.44 2.18
N GLU A 171 -10.10 6.95 3.35
CA GLU A 171 -10.39 7.73 4.55
C GLU A 171 -9.21 7.74 5.54
N ALA A 172 -8.12 7.06 5.20
CA ALA A 172 -6.86 7.01 5.93
C ALA A 172 -5.72 6.63 4.98
N TYR A 173 -4.48 6.92 5.40
CA TYR A 173 -3.27 6.63 4.62
C TYR A 173 -2.29 5.78 5.42
N LEU A 174 -1.60 4.88 4.74
CA LEU A 174 -0.53 4.04 5.30
C LEU A 174 0.76 4.24 4.51
N ASN A 175 1.87 4.26 5.22
CA ASN A 175 3.21 4.24 4.64
C ASN A 175 4.07 3.21 5.36
N PHE A 176 4.73 2.35 4.59
CA PHE A 176 5.71 1.41 5.13
C PHE A 176 7.08 2.09 5.32
N MET A 177 7.75 1.78 6.42
CA MET A 177 8.96 2.49 6.86
C MET A 177 10.04 2.59 5.77
N GLY A 178 10.53 3.80 5.55
CA GLY A 178 11.55 4.12 4.55
C GLY A 178 10.98 4.58 3.21
N ASN A 179 9.76 4.18 2.86
CA ASN A 179 9.18 4.55 1.57
C ASN A 179 8.87 6.05 1.52
N GLU A 180 8.67 6.70 2.66
CA GLU A 180 8.45 8.16 2.78
C GLU A 180 9.56 9.01 2.20
N PHE A 181 10.80 8.54 2.27
CA PHE A 181 11.94 9.22 1.66
C PHE A 181 12.44 8.51 0.40
N GLY A 182 11.72 7.52 -0.12
CA GLY A 182 12.11 6.77 -1.30
C GLY A 182 13.35 5.89 -1.07
N HIS A 183 13.39 5.18 0.06
CA HIS A 183 14.48 4.26 0.41
C HIS A 183 14.85 3.34 -0.79
N PRO A 184 16.15 3.15 -1.09
CA PRO A 184 16.59 2.33 -2.22
C PRO A 184 16.49 0.83 -1.90
N GLU A 185 16.84 -0.03 -2.86
CA GLU A 185 16.94 -1.49 -2.68
C GLU A 185 15.61 -2.14 -2.24
N TRP A 186 15.70 -3.23 -1.47
CA TRP A 186 14.59 -4.05 -0.97
C TRP A 186 14.93 -4.55 0.45
N ILE A 187 13.97 -5.22 1.09
CA ILE A 187 14.11 -5.97 2.32
C ILE A 187 14.35 -7.43 1.96
N ASP A 188 15.43 -8.02 2.49
CA ASP A 188 15.61 -9.46 2.48
C ASP A 188 15.98 -9.92 3.89
N PHE A 189 15.20 -10.85 4.42
CA PHE A 189 15.43 -11.41 5.74
C PHE A 189 16.52 -12.50 5.66
N PRO A 190 17.30 -12.73 6.73
CA PRO A 190 18.28 -13.81 6.77
C PRO A 190 17.64 -15.17 6.50
N ARG A 191 18.09 -15.85 5.45
CA ARG A 191 17.61 -17.18 5.04
C ARG A 191 18.71 -17.96 4.34
N ALA A 192 18.51 -19.26 4.14
CA ALA A 192 19.49 -20.10 3.44
C ALA A 192 19.86 -19.55 2.05
N GLY A 193 18.87 -19.02 1.31
CA GLY A 193 19.08 -18.46 -0.04
C GLY A 193 19.86 -17.15 -0.12
N ASN A 194 20.24 -16.54 1.01
CA ASN A 194 21.12 -15.37 1.07
C ASN A 194 22.26 -15.53 2.11
N ASN A 195 22.61 -16.78 2.44
CA ASN A 195 23.65 -17.11 3.42
C ASN A 195 23.43 -16.47 4.80
N HIS A 196 22.17 -16.42 5.26
CA HIS A 196 21.79 -15.76 6.52
C HIS A 196 22.25 -14.29 6.61
N SER A 197 22.30 -13.59 5.49
CA SER A 197 22.74 -12.20 5.43
C SER A 197 21.71 -11.27 6.05
N PHE A 198 22.19 -10.33 6.87
CA PHE A 198 21.41 -9.23 7.42
C PHE A 198 21.55 -7.94 6.59
N HIS A 199 22.30 -7.98 5.47
CA HIS A 199 22.67 -6.77 4.73
C HIS A 199 21.47 -5.94 4.25
N TYR A 200 20.40 -6.59 3.78
CA TYR A 200 19.17 -5.94 3.32
C TYR A 200 18.06 -5.92 4.39
N CYS A 201 18.27 -6.54 5.55
CA CYS A 201 17.33 -6.55 6.68
C CYS A 201 17.49 -5.29 7.54
N ARG A 202 17.52 -4.11 6.91
CA ARG A 202 17.77 -2.82 7.59
C ARG A 202 17.02 -1.67 6.92
N ARG A 203 17.14 -0.49 7.53
CA ARG A 203 16.74 0.80 6.97
C ARG A 203 17.92 1.77 7.00
N GLN A 204 18.21 2.40 5.88
CA GLN A 204 19.34 3.31 5.69
C GLN A 204 18.95 4.76 6.06
N TRP A 205 18.64 4.99 7.34
CA TRP A 205 18.17 6.30 7.82
C TRP A 205 19.17 7.44 7.55
N SER A 206 20.47 7.13 7.45
CA SER A 206 21.51 8.10 7.06
C SER A 206 21.19 8.79 5.74
N LEU A 207 20.57 8.11 4.77
CA LEU A 207 20.23 8.70 3.47
C LEU A 207 19.22 9.86 3.61
N LYS A 208 18.24 9.72 4.51
CA LYS A 208 17.22 10.74 4.76
C LYS A 208 17.82 12.01 5.37
N TYR A 209 18.80 11.84 6.27
CA TYR A 209 19.38 12.92 7.07
C TYR A 209 20.64 13.54 6.46
N ASP A 210 21.24 12.93 5.44
CA ASP A 210 22.39 13.49 4.75
C ASP A 210 21.97 14.70 3.89
N GLU A 211 22.47 15.88 4.26
CA GLU A 211 22.20 17.13 3.57
C GLU A 211 22.80 17.21 2.17
N ASN A 212 23.77 16.35 1.84
CA ASN A 212 24.33 16.25 0.49
C ASN A 212 23.44 15.42 -0.45
N LEU A 213 22.43 14.73 0.08
CA LEU A 213 21.52 13.89 -0.68
C LEU A 213 20.10 14.48 -0.79
N ARG A 214 19.34 14.01 -1.78
CA ARG A 214 17.98 14.48 -2.09
C ARG A 214 16.88 13.66 -1.42
N TYR A 215 17.17 12.54 -0.76
CA TYR A 215 16.17 11.74 -0.04
C TYR A 215 15.40 12.56 1.02
N GLY A 216 16.09 13.44 1.73
CA GLY A 216 15.46 14.38 2.68
C GLY A 216 14.40 15.28 2.05
N GLN A 217 14.50 15.58 0.74
CA GLN A 217 13.47 16.36 0.03
C GLN A 217 12.17 15.56 -0.15
N LEU A 218 12.25 14.25 -0.37
CA LEU A 218 11.09 13.36 -0.42
C LEU A 218 10.48 13.21 0.98
N GLY A 219 11.33 12.98 1.99
CA GLY A 219 10.89 12.88 3.38
C GLY A 219 10.22 14.15 3.90
N ASN A 220 10.74 15.33 3.55
CA ASN A 220 10.13 16.61 3.93
C ASN A 220 8.78 16.81 3.25
N PHE A 221 8.65 16.44 1.96
CA PHE A 221 7.36 16.48 1.29
C PHE A 221 6.34 15.57 1.98
N ASP A 222 6.74 14.36 2.35
CA ASP A 222 5.86 13.42 3.04
C ASP A 222 5.41 13.94 4.41
N GLN A 223 6.30 14.60 5.14
CA GLN A 223 5.97 15.26 6.40
C GLN A 223 4.95 16.39 6.20
N THR A 224 5.07 17.18 5.12
CA THR A 224 4.12 18.26 4.83
C THR A 224 2.77 17.77 4.29
N LEU A 225 2.67 16.51 3.89
CA LEU A 225 1.44 15.93 3.35
C LEU A 225 0.45 15.53 4.48
N GLN A 226 0.94 15.36 5.71
CA GLN A 226 0.21 14.95 6.91
C GLN A 226 -0.25 16.15 7.74
#